data_AF-A0A5B8BZ38-F1
#
_entry.id   AF-A0A5B8BZ38-F1
#
_cell.length_a   1.000
_cell.length_b   1.000
_cell.length_c   1.000
_cell.angle_alpha   90.00
_cell.angle_beta   90.00
_cell.angle_gamma   90.00
#
_symmetry.space_group_name_H-M   'P 1'
#
loop_
_entity.id
_entity.type
_entity.pdbx_description
1 polymer ?
#
loop_
_entity_poly.entity_id
_entity_poly.type
_entity_poly.pdbx_seq_one_letter_code
_entity_poly.pdbx_strand_id
1 'polypeptide(L)'
;MTALRAISPIDIDLLEEYPLDPAARLDSHGFVQWEFRRWLSSDLRWQGTHECKSMWFELVNLAHGETPVGTLPQNTERLARMIVPAVDRGTFEQLCTLEFGPLHGWRPCRCGDDIRLMHPVVTRIVLAAFASRANHNARVEAASEARRLKRLTEDITQLSPQIAEDPRKVRWISSYIEDRINERGGTRRTAEELHTALSACVAEIRAGRFPEKTKA
;
A
#
# COMPACT_ATOMS: atom_id res chain seq x y z
N MET A 1 27.86 -4.29 42.28
CA MET A 1 27.29 -2.92 42.37
C MET A 1 26.26 -2.79 41.28
N THR A 2 24.96 -2.82 41.63
CA THR A 2 23.86 -2.72 40.67
C THR A 2 23.69 -1.24 40.32
N ALA A 3 23.98 -0.85 39.08
CA ALA A 3 23.74 0.51 38.62
C ALA A 3 22.23 0.77 38.61
N LEU A 4 21.78 1.74 39.41
CA LEU A 4 20.43 2.27 39.34
C LEU A 4 20.23 2.87 37.93
N ARG A 5 19.39 2.24 37.11
CA ARG A 5 18.95 2.79 35.83
C ARG A 5 18.09 4.02 36.14
N ALA A 6 18.58 5.21 35.80
CA ALA A 6 17.77 6.41 35.84
C ALA A 6 16.64 6.29 34.81
N ILE A 7 15.40 6.31 35.28
CA ILE A 7 14.22 6.41 34.42
C ILE A 7 13.96 7.91 34.28
N SER A 8 14.09 8.44 33.07
CA SER A 8 13.65 9.79 32.75
C SER A 8 12.30 9.71 32.04
N PRO A 9 11.30 10.53 32.43
CA PRO A 9 10.13 10.71 31.57
C PRO A 9 10.60 11.22 30.20
N ILE A 10 10.01 10.66 29.14
CA ILE A 10 10.17 11.13 27.78
C ILE A 10 8.84 11.78 27.42
N ASP A 11 8.91 13.02 26.91
CA ASP A 11 7.75 13.71 26.38
C ASP A 11 7.21 12.96 25.15
N ILE A 12 5.90 12.72 25.12
CA ILE A 12 5.24 11.96 24.04
C ILE A 12 5.40 12.68 22.71
N ASP A 13 5.47 14.02 22.73
CA ASP A 13 5.66 14.84 21.54
C ASP A 13 7.06 14.67 20.91
N LEU A 14 8.00 14.03 21.61
CA LEU A 14 9.31 13.66 21.08
C LEU A 14 9.33 12.29 20.39
N LEU A 15 8.24 11.52 20.48
CA LEU A 15 8.14 10.24 19.78
C LEU A 15 7.91 10.48 18.28
N GLU A 16 8.62 9.71 17.46
CA GLU A 16 8.40 9.74 16.02
C GLU A 16 6.97 9.28 15.69
N GLU A 17 6.34 10.00 14.76
CA GLU A 17 5.04 9.64 14.23
C GLU A 17 5.16 8.46 13.26
N TYR A 18 4.29 7.47 13.43
CA TYR A 18 4.22 6.33 12.53
C TYR A 18 3.78 6.81 11.14
N PRO A 19 4.46 6.41 10.04
CA PRO A 19 4.27 7.02 8.73
C PRO A 19 3.00 6.57 8.00
N LEU A 20 2.13 5.79 8.64
CA LEU A 20 0.90 5.27 8.06
C LEU A 20 -0.30 5.65 8.92
N ASP A 21 -1.45 5.75 8.25
CA ASP A 21 -2.74 6.00 8.91
C ASP A 21 -3.01 4.92 9.99
N PRO A 22 -3.53 5.30 11.18
CA PRO A 22 -3.81 4.35 12.24
C PRO A 22 -4.78 3.21 11.85
N ALA A 23 -5.66 3.46 10.89
CA ALA A 23 -6.59 2.47 10.34
C ALA A 23 -6.02 1.71 9.13
N ALA A 24 -4.76 1.93 8.74
CA ALA A 24 -4.15 1.25 7.63
C ALA A 24 -4.01 -0.25 7.88
N ARG A 25 -4.46 -1.05 6.90
CA ARG A 25 -4.44 -2.52 6.93
C ARG A 25 -3.95 -3.11 5.61
N LEU A 26 -3.32 -4.29 5.70
CA LEU A 26 -2.89 -5.11 4.56
C LEU A 26 -3.72 -6.41 4.49
N ASP A 27 -5.05 -6.30 4.52
CA ASP A 27 -5.97 -7.43 4.69
C ASP A 27 -5.89 -8.53 3.61
N SER A 28 -5.40 -8.21 2.41
CA SER A 28 -5.23 -9.17 1.31
C SER A 28 -3.81 -9.72 1.17
N HIS A 29 -2.92 -9.46 2.14
CA HIS A 29 -1.49 -9.75 2.01
C HIS A 29 -1.15 -11.13 2.59
N GLY A 30 -1.10 -12.14 1.72
CA GLY A 30 -0.71 -13.51 2.09
C GLY A 30 0.79 -13.78 2.10
N PHE A 31 1.63 -12.77 1.88
CA PHE A 31 3.10 -12.89 1.87
C PHE A 31 3.74 -11.68 2.53
N VAL A 32 4.90 -11.87 3.15
CA VAL A 32 5.76 -10.77 3.63
C VAL A 32 6.95 -10.69 2.69
N GLN A 33 7.28 -9.50 2.18
CA GLN A 33 8.50 -9.29 1.40
C GLN A 33 9.73 -9.37 2.31
N TRP A 34 10.16 -10.60 2.61
CA TRP A 34 11.22 -10.85 3.57
C TRP A 34 12.61 -10.48 3.02
N GLU A 35 13.38 -9.76 3.82
CA GLU A 35 14.69 -9.25 3.41
C GLU A 35 15.82 -10.16 3.89
N PHE A 36 15.95 -11.30 3.22
CA PHE A 36 16.89 -12.34 3.64
C PHE A 36 18.31 -11.82 3.86
N ARG A 37 18.88 -11.00 2.95
CA ARG A 37 20.26 -10.49 3.11
C ARG A 37 20.42 -9.66 4.37
N ARG A 38 19.44 -8.79 4.65
CA ARG A 38 19.45 -7.94 5.85
C ARG A 38 19.38 -8.77 7.11
N TRP A 39 18.51 -9.79 7.14
CA TRP A 39 18.44 -10.72 8.27
C TRP A 39 19.74 -11.48 8.45
N LEU A 40 20.30 -12.02 7.36
CA LEU A 40 21.53 -12.79 7.40
C LEU A 40 22.73 -11.95 7.87
N SER A 41 22.69 -10.63 7.71
CA SER A 41 23.73 -9.70 8.17
C SER A 41 23.41 -8.97 9.48
N SER A 42 22.28 -9.25 10.15
CA SER A 42 21.90 -8.48 11.35
C SER A 42 22.61 -8.95 12.61
N ASP A 43 22.91 -8.02 13.52
CA ASP A 43 23.56 -8.35 14.79
C ASP A 43 22.71 -9.28 15.65
N LEU A 44 21.37 -9.09 15.67
CA LEU A 44 20.44 -9.99 16.35
C LEU A 44 20.59 -11.45 15.87
N ARG A 45 20.79 -11.67 14.57
CA ARG A 45 20.99 -13.04 14.04
C ARG A 45 22.31 -13.62 14.53
N TRP A 46 23.39 -12.83 14.59
CA TRP A 46 24.71 -13.32 14.97
C TRP A 46 24.86 -13.51 16.48
N GLN A 47 24.31 -12.59 17.28
CA GLN A 47 24.61 -12.45 18.70
C GLN A 47 23.45 -12.88 19.61
N GLY A 48 22.21 -12.87 19.12
CA GLY A 48 21.04 -13.27 19.89
C GLY A 48 20.99 -14.77 20.20
N THR A 49 20.24 -15.14 21.24
CA THR A 49 19.90 -16.55 21.49
C THR A 49 18.88 -17.03 20.45
N HIS A 50 18.78 -18.36 20.23
CA HIS A 50 17.77 -18.91 19.33
C HIS A 50 16.34 -18.60 19.78
N GLU A 51 16.10 -18.60 21.09
CA GLU A 51 14.83 -18.23 21.69
C GLU A 51 14.44 -16.79 21.36
N CYS A 52 15.35 -15.82 21.56
CA CYS A 52 15.10 -14.42 21.23
C CYS A 52 14.88 -14.20 19.74
N LYS A 53 15.63 -14.90 18.87
CA LYS A 53 15.43 -14.84 17.40
C LYS A 53 14.05 -15.35 17.00
N SER A 54 13.60 -16.44 17.61
CA SER A 54 12.27 -17.03 17.35
C SER A 54 11.18 -16.05 17.74
N MET A 55 11.22 -15.54 18.98
CA MET A 55 10.24 -14.59 19.49
C MET A 55 10.23 -13.30 18.68
N TRP A 56 11.41 -12.74 18.37
CA TRP A 56 11.52 -11.53 17.56
C TRP A 56 10.91 -11.72 16.17
N PHE A 57 11.18 -12.86 15.52
CA PHE A 57 10.63 -13.16 14.20
C PHE A 57 9.11 -13.35 14.25
N GLU A 58 8.59 -14.00 15.29
CA GLU A 58 7.15 -14.13 15.49
C GLU A 58 6.46 -12.77 15.69
N LEU A 59 7.05 -11.89 16.50
CA LEU A 59 6.60 -10.51 16.67
C LEU A 59 6.58 -9.72 15.36
N VAL A 60 7.57 -9.92 14.48
CA VAL A 60 7.56 -9.34 13.12
C VAL A 60 6.33 -9.82 12.34
N ASN A 61 6.04 -11.12 12.35
CA ASN A 61 4.88 -11.66 11.64
C ASN A 61 3.56 -11.14 12.23
N LEU A 62 3.43 -11.10 13.56
CA LEU A 62 2.26 -10.57 14.25
C LEU A 62 2.01 -9.09 13.92
N ALA A 63 3.07 -8.29 13.83
CA ALA A 63 2.95 -6.87 13.48
C ALA A 63 2.26 -6.64 12.13
N HIS A 64 2.40 -7.55 11.17
CA HIS A 64 1.70 -7.46 9.88
C HIS A 64 0.19 -7.70 9.98
N GLY A 65 -0.31 -8.35 11.04
CA GLY A 65 -1.73 -8.58 11.30
C GLY A 65 -2.38 -7.54 12.21
N GLU A 66 -1.58 -6.68 12.85
CA GLU A 66 -2.07 -5.65 13.76
C GLU A 66 -2.68 -4.44 13.02
N THR A 67 -3.35 -3.57 13.77
CA THR A 67 -3.83 -2.26 13.29
C THR A 67 -3.35 -1.21 14.28
N PRO A 68 -2.52 -0.26 13.85
CA PRO A 68 -1.99 -0.06 12.49
C PRO A 68 -1.03 -1.17 12.06
N VAL A 69 -1.09 -1.55 10.79
CA VAL A 69 -0.21 -2.60 10.23
C VAL A 69 1.27 -2.24 10.39
N GLY A 70 2.10 -3.22 10.73
CA GLY A 70 3.54 -3.04 10.93
C GLY A 70 3.95 -2.52 12.31
N THR A 71 3.02 -2.49 13.25
CA THR A 71 3.26 -2.06 14.63
C THR A 71 2.87 -3.14 15.64
N LEU A 72 3.34 -3.00 16.87
CA LEU A 72 2.98 -3.86 17.99
C LEU A 72 2.43 -3.04 19.17
N PRO A 73 1.63 -3.64 20.06
CA PRO A 73 1.27 -3.00 21.32
C PRO A 73 2.50 -2.82 22.22
N GLN A 74 2.52 -1.77 23.04
CA GLN A 74 3.62 -1.53 23.98
C GLN A 74 3.53 -2.40 25.24
N ASN A 75 2.36 -2.97 25.55
CA ASN A 75 2.15 -3.75 26.76
C ASN A 75 2.88 -5.10 26.68
N THR A 76 3.92 -5.27 27.51
CA THR A 76 4.77 -6.46 27.56
C THR A 76 4.01 -7.76 27.89
N GLU A 77 3.00 -7.69 28.76
CA GLU A 77 2.18 -8.86 29.11
C GLU A 77 1.30 -9.30 27.94
N ARG A 78 0.79 -8.37 27.14
CA ARG A 78 0.10 -8.68 25.88
C ARG A 78 1.07 -9.31 24.89
N LEU A 79 2.27 -8.74 24.72
CA LEU A 79 3.28 -9.27 23.80
C LEU A 79 3.69 -10.72 24.14
N ALA A 80 3.94 -11.01 25.42
CA ALA A 80 4.29 -12.36 25.88
C ALA A 80 3.20 -13.40 25.57
N ARG A 81 1.93 -12.99 25.59
CA ARG A 81 0.77 -13.83 25.25
C ARG A 81 0.48 -13.95 23.77
N MET A 82 0.96 -13.01 22.95
CA MET A 82 0.78 -13.05 21.49
C MET A 82 1.69 -14.08 20.82
N ILE A 83 2.83 -14.40 21.45
CA ILE A 83 3.80 -15.41 21.00
C ILE A 83 3.24 -16.82 21.31
N VAL A 84 3.48 -17.78 20.43
CA VAL A 84 2.98 -19.16 20.54
C VAL A 84 4.14 -20.16 20.47
N PRO A 85 4.34 -21.01 21.51
CA PRO A 85 3.56 -21.07 22.76
C PRO A 85 3.72 -19.81 23.62
N ALA A 86 2.69 -19.50 24.40
CA ALA A 86 2.70 -18.34 25.29
C ALA A 86 3.91 -18.38 26.22
N VAL A 87 4.58 -17.24 26.35
CA VAL A 87 5.77 -17.10 27.19
C VAL A 87 5.31 -16.55 28.54
N ASP A 88 5.87 -17.07 29.63
CA ASP A 88 5.68 -16.46 30.94
C ASP A 88 6.13 -14.99 30.91
N ARG A 89 5.34 -14.12 31.54
CA ARG A 89 5.58 -12.68 31.53
C ARG A 89 6.95 -12.32 32.09
N GLY A 90 7.35 -12.92 33.23
CA GLY A 90 8.62 -12.61 33.88
C GLY A 90 9.80 -13.05 33.03
N THR A 91 9.70 -14.23 32.41
CA THR A 91 10.70 -14.71 31.44
C THR A 91 10.81 -13.76 30.24
N PHE A 92 9.69 -13.37 29.63
CA PHE A 92 9.70 -12.47 28.49
C PHE A 92 10.29 -11.09 28.83
N GLU A 93 9.93 -10.52 29.99
CA GLU A 93 10.49 -9.27 30.50
C GLU A 93 12.01 -9.36 30.68
N GLN A 94 12.52 -10.45 31.27
CA GLN A 94 13.95 -10.68 31.43
C GLN A 94 14.67 -10.77 30.08
N LEU A 95 14.12 -11.53 29.12
CA LEU A 95 14.68 -11.63 27.78
C LEU A 95 14.70 -10.27 27.06
N CYS A 96 13.69 -9.43 27.26
CA CYS A 96 13.65 -8.08 26.69
C CYS A 96 14.71 -7.13 27.28
N THR A 97 15.34 -7.47 28.41
CA THR A 97 16.46 -6.68 28.95
C THR A 97 17.79 -6.92 28.23
N LEU A 98 17.89 -8.03 27.48
CA LEU A 98 19.08 -8.36 26.70
C LEU A 98 19.25 -7.39 25.54
N GLU A 99 20.49 -7.06 25.20
CA GLU A 99 20.81 -6.23 24.03
C GLU A 99 20.21 -6.82 22.74
N PHE A 100 20.28 -8.15 22.59
CA PHE A 100 19.72 -8.91 21.47
C PHE A 100 18.49 -9.74 21.89
N GLY A 101 17.58 -9.10 22.65
CA GLY A 101 16.33 -9.68 23.11
C GLY A 101 15.18 -9.66 22.09
N PRO A 102 13.98 -10.16 22.46
CA PRO A 102 12.81 -10.22 21.56
C PRO A 102 12.36 -8.86 21.01
N LEU A 103 12.60 -7.78 21.77
CA LEU A 103 12.29 -6.41 21.37
C LEU A 103 13.48 -5.64 20.78
N HIS A 104 14.56 -6.34 20.38
CA HIS A 104 15.69 -5.70 19.71
C HIS A 104 15.25 -4.91 18.46
N GLY A 105 15.62 -3.62 18.41
CA GLY A 105 15.29 -2.70 17.33
C GLY A 105 13.85 -2.18 17.32
N TRP A 106 12.98 -2.68 18.20
CA TRP A 106 11.63 -2.12 18.38
C TRP A 106 11.72 -0.86 19.23
N ARG A 107 11.01 0.19 18.80
CA ARG A 107 11.01 1.50 19.47
C ARG A 107 9.60 2.08 19.54
N PRO A 108 9.29 2.86 20.59
CA PRO A 108 8.01 3.55 20.67
C PRO A 108 7.82 4.53 19.51
N CYS A 109 6.58 4.66 19.05
CA CYS A 109 6.12 5.66 18.11
C CYS A 109 4.72 6.14 18.46
N ARG A 110 4.39 7.35 18.03
CA ARG A 110 3.02 7.87 18.10
C ARG A 110 2.25 7.39 16.87
N CYS A 111 1.04 6.87 17.07
CA CYS A 111 0.17 6.50 15.98
C CYS A 111 -1.26 6.96 16.27
N GLY A 112 -1.64 8.10 15.72
CA GLY A 112 -2.86 8.79 16.16
C GLY A 112 -2.75 9.17 17.64
N ASP A 113 -3.70 8.69 18.44
CA ASP A 113 -3.76 8.91 19.88
C ASP A 113 -3.07 7.80 20.70
N ASP A 114 -2.57 6.75 20.03
CA ASP A 114 -1.95 5.59 20.68
C ASP A 114 -0.42 5.63 20.60
N ILE A 115 0.24 5.02 21.60
CA ILE A 115 1.66 4.68 21.55
C ILE A 115 1.82 3.22 21.16
N ARG A 116 2.59 2.98 20.10
CA ARG A 116 2.86 1.66 19.54
C ARG A 116 4.36 1.40 19.49
N LEU A 117 4.75 0.15 19.28
CA LEU A 117 6.12 -0.20 18.94
C LEU A 117 6.23 -0.36 17.43
N MET A 118 7.22 0.30 16.82
CA MET A 118 7.59 0.07 15.44
C MET A 118 9.02 -0.45 15.34
N HIS A 119 9.29 -1.20 14.28
CA HIS A 119 10.63 -1.64 13.93
C HIS A 119 10.99 -1.11 12.54
N PRO A 120 12.12 -0.40 12.35
CA PRO A 120 12.45 0.25 11.08
C PRO A 120 12.38 -0.67 9.85
N VAL A 121 12.78 -1.94 10.01
CA VAL A 121 12.70 -2.95 8.94
C VAL A 121 11.26 -3.33 8.63
N VAL A 122 10.41 -3.50 9.64
CA VAL A 122 8.99 -3.86 9.45
C VAL A 122 8.26 -2.69 8.78
N THR A 123 8.45 -1.47 9.29
CA THR A 123 7.91 -0.24 8.68
C THR A 123 8.31 -0.12 7.21
N ARG A 124 9.57 -0.39 6.88
CA ARG A 124 10.07 -0.36 5.51
C ARG A 124 9.40 -1.40 4.60
N ILE A 125 9.23 -2.62 5.07
CA ILE A 125 8.55 -3.70 4.32
C ILE A 125 7.08 -3.32 4.08
N VAL A 126 6.39 -2.81 5.10
CA VAL A 126 5.00 -2.39 5.01
C VAL A 126 4.83 -1.22 4.02
N LEU A 127 5.69 -0.20 4.10
CA LEU A 127 5.67 0.92 3.14
C LEU A 127 5.89 0.44 1.70
N ALA A 128 6.83 -0.48 1.49
CA ALA A 128 7.06 -1.09 0.17
C ALA A 128 5.83 -1.87 -0.33
N ALA A 129 5.13 -2.58 0.56
CA ALA A 129 3.90 -3.29 0.22
C ALA A 129 2.77 -2.34 -0.23
N PHE A 130 2.58 -1.21 0.47
CA PHE A 130 1.62 -0.18 0.05
C PHE A 130 1.99 0.45 -1.29
N ALA A 131 3.26 0.80 -1.49
CA ALA A 131 3.73 1.34 -2.77
C ALA A 131 3.53 0.34 -3.92
N SER A 132 3.81 -0.95 -3.68
CA SER A 132 3.59 -2.01 -4.66
C SER A 132 2.11 -2.16 -5.03
N ARG A 133 1.21 -2.15 -4.03
CA ARG A 133 -0.25 -2.19 -4.25
C ARG A 133 -0.73 -0.99 -5.07
N ALA A 134 -0.27 0.22 -4.75
CA ALA A 134 -0.62 1.42 -5.51
C ALA A 134 -0.15 1.34 -6.97
N ASN A 135 1.11 0.92 -7.19
CA ASN A 135 1.66 0.74 -8.54
C ASN A 135 0.92 -0.35 -9.33
N HIS A 136 0.54 -1.45 -8.67
CA HIS A 136 -0.25 -2.51 -9.30
C HIS A 136 -1.61 -1.98 -9.74
N ASN A 137 -2.32 -1.27 -8.88
CA ASN A 137 -3.62 -0.67 -9.20
C ASN A 137 -3.51 0.29 -10.38
N ALA A 138 -2.53 1.21 -10.35
CA ALA A 138 -2.29 2.15 -11.45
C ALA A 138 -2.03 1.44 -12.78
N ARG A 139 -1.22 0.38 -12.77
CA ARG A 139 -0.93 -0.43 -13.96
C ARG A 139 -2.16 -1.18 -14.48
N VAL A 140 -2.98 -1.73 -13.59
CA VAL A 140 -4.22 -2.42 -13.94
C VAL A 140 -5.21 -1.45 -14.58
N GLU A 141 -5.39 -0.26 -13.99
CA GLU A 141 -6.24 0.79 -14.55
C GLU A 141 -5.76 1.25 -15.93
N ALA A 142 -4.46 1.55 -16.09
CA ALA A 142 -3.89 1.93 -17.39
C ALA A 142 -4.06 0.84 -18.45
N ALA A 143 -3.89 -0.45 -18.08
CA ALA A 143 -4.11 -1.57 -19.00
C ALA A 143 -5.60 -1.74 -19.35
N SER A 144 -6.50 -1.49 -18.40
CA SER A 144 -7.95 -1.51 -18.60
C SER A 144 -8.37 -0.41 -19.57
N GLU A 145 -7.89 0.82 -19.36
CA GLU A 145 -8.12 1.97 -20.24
C GLU A 145 -7.58 1.71 -21.64
N ALA A 146 -6.34 1.23 -21.78
CA ALA A 146 -5.75 0.90 -23.07
C ALA A 146 -6.57 -0.14 -23.85
N ARG A 147 -7.07 -1.18 -23.16
CA ARG A 147 -7.97 -2.19 -23.77
C ARG A 147 -9.32 -1.60 -24.14
N ARG A 148 -9.87 -0.69 -23.32
CA ARG A 148 -11.13 0.03 -23.60
C ARG A 148 -10.99 0.88 -24.85
N LEU A 149 -9.93 1.69 -24.95
CA LEU A 149 -9.63 2.54 -26.09
C LEU A 149 -9.38 1.72 -27.36
N LYS A 150 -8.66 0.59 -27.26
CA LYS A 150 -8.44 -0.31 -28.40
C LYS A 150 -9.77 -0.84 -28.96
N ARG A 151 -10.63 -1.40 -28.10
CA ARG A 151 -11.97 -1.88 -28.50
C ARG A 151 -12.86 -0.76 -29.03
N LEU A 152 -12.78 0.44 -28.45
CA LEU A 152 -13.50 1.60 -28.98
C LEU A 152 -13.01 1.97 -30.38
N THR A 153 -11.69 1.95 -30.60
CA THR A 153 -11.10 2.24 -31.91
C THR A 153 -11.57 1.22 -32.95
N GLU A 154 -11.59 -0.06 -32.61
CA GLU A 154 -12.10 -1.13 -33.48
C GLU A 154 -13.57 -0.88 -33.87
N ASP A 155 -14.44 -0.58 -32.90
CA ASP A 155 -15.86 -0.28 -33.15
C ASP A 155 -16.05 0.99 -34.00
N ILE A 156 -15.30 2.07 -33.69
CA ILE A 156 -15.34 3.31 -34.48
C ILE A 156 -14.82 3.06 -35.89
N THR A 157 -13.79 2.23 -36.07
CA THR A 157 -13.21 1.94 -37.40
C THR A 157 -14.26 1.32 -38.33
N GLN A 158 -15.18 0.50 -37.80
CA GLN A 158 -16.26 -0.09 -38.59
C GLN A 158 -17.32 0.93 -39.02
N LEU A 159 -17.51 2.02 -38.26
CA LEU A 159 -18.56 3.02 -38.48
C LEU A 159 -18.06 4.30 -39.16
N SER A 160 -16.86 4.75 -38.79
CA SER A 160 -16.23 5.99 -39.22
C SER A 160 -14.70 5.90 -39.15
N PRO A 161 -14.05 5.29 -40.17
CA PRO A 161 -12.60 5.10 -40.22
C PRO A 161 -11.80 6.40 -40.00
N GLN A 162 -12.23 7.51 -40.60
CA GLN A 162 -11.56 8.82 -40.53
C GLN A 162 -11.51 9.40 -39.11
N ILE A 163 -12.47 9.02 -38.25
CA ILE A 163 -12.46 9.42 -36.84
C ILE A 163 -11.51 8.53 -36.04
N ALA A 164 -11.49 7.22 -36.33
CA ALA A 164 -10.61 6.25 -35.65
C ALA A 164 -9.12 6.51 -35.86
N GLU A 165 -8.73 7.12 -36.99
CA GLU A 165 -7.33 7.45 -37.31
C GLU A 165 -6.70 8.50 -36.39
N ASP A 166 -7.50 9.32 -35.69
CA ASP A 166 -6.99 10.30 -34.73
C ASP A 166 -7.26 9.86 -33.28
N PRO A 167 -6.23 9.37 -32.56
CA PRO A 167 -6.38 8.95 -31.16
C PRO A 167 -6.95 10.04 -30.24
N ARG A 168 -6.80 11.33 -30.59
CA ARG A 168 -7.39 12.44 -29.82
C ARG A 168 -8.92 12.41 -29.87
N LYS A 169 -9.48 12.13 -31.05
CA LYS A 169 -10.93 12.00 -31.25
C LYS A 169 -11.47 10.76 -30.55
N VAL A 170 -10.75 9.63 -30.62
CA VAL A 170 -11.14 8.39 -29.92
C VAL A 170 -11.15 8.58 -28.41
N ARG A 171 -10.15 9.24 -27.83
CA ARG A 171 -10.14 9.57 -26.39
C ARG A 171 -11.29 10.47 -26.00
N TRP A 172 -11.57 11.51 -26.80
CA TRP A 172 -12.71 12.39 -26.57
C TRP A 172 -14.04 11.63 -26.59
N ILE A 173 -14.23 10.73 -27.57
CA ILE A 173 -15.42 9.87 -27.65
C ILE A 173 -15.50 8.96 -26.42
N SER A 174 -14.37 8.39 -25.96
CA SER A 174 -14.35 7.57 -24.73
C SER A 174 -14.84 8.35 -23.52
N SER A 175 -14.30 9.55 -23.30
CA SER A 175 -14.73 10.42 -22.20
C SER A 175 -16.21 10.80 -22.31
N TYR A 176 -16.66 11.18 -23.51
CA TYR A 176 -18.07 11.51 -23.76
C TYR A 176 -19.02 10.35 -23.46
N ILE A 177 -18.62 9.11 -23.78
CA ILE A 177 -19.38 7.90 -23.46
C ILE A 177 -19.36 7.63 -21.95
N GLU A 178 -18.21 7.78 -21.29
CA GLU A 178 -18.06 7.57 -19.84
C GLU A 178 -18.93 8.51 -19.03
N ASP A 179 -18.99 9.79 -19.40
CA ASP A 179 -19.87 10.78 -18.75
C ASP A 179 -21.34 10.34 -18.82
N ARG A 180 -21.80 9.89 -19.99
CA ARG A 180 -23.18 9.42 -20.17
C ARG A 180 -23.49 8.11 -19.44
N ILE A 181 -22.53 7.19 -19.39
CA ILE A 181 -22.67 5.97 -18.58
C ILE A 181 -22.85 6.36 -17.11
N ASN A 182 -22.06 7.31 -16.61
CA ASN A 182 -22.14 7.78 -15.23
C ASN A 182 -23.47 8.50 -14.94
N GLU A 183 -23.93 9.39 -15.83
CA GLU A 183 -25.24 10.06 -15.74
C GLU A 183 -26.40 9.07 -15.67
N ARG A 184 -26.32 7.98 -16.44
CA ARG A 184 -27.31 6.90 -16.44
C ARG A 184 -27.18 5.95 -15.23
N GLY A 185 -26.06 5.97 -14.51
CA GLY A 185 -25.72 4.96 -13.51
C GLY A 185 -25.44 3.57 -14.09
N GLY A 186 -25.04 3.50 -15.36
CA GLY A 186 -24.73 2.27 -16.07
C GLY A 186 -23.32 1.76 -15.82
N THR A 187 -23.01 0.55 -16.32
CA THR A 187 -21.66 -0.05 -16.25
C THR A 187 -21.03 -0.34 -17.61
N ARG A 188 -21.82 -0.27 -18.69
CA ARG A 188 -21.38 -0.58 -20.06
C ARG A 188 -22.00 0.39 -21.06
N ARG A 189 -21.21 0.73 -22.08
CA ARG A 189 -21.68 1.52 -23.22
C ARG A 189 -22.77 0.79 -24.00
N THR A 190 -23.78 1.51 -24.46
CA THR A 190 -24.79 1.03 -25.41
C THR A 190 -24.42 1.42 -26.85
N ALA A 191 -25.09 0.81 -27.83
CA ALA A 191 -24.94 1.20 -29.23
C ALA A 191 -25.42 2.64 -29.48
N GLU A 192 -26.48 3.08 -28.80
CA GLU A 192 -27.01 4.44 -28.87
C GLU A 192 -26.01 5.48 -28.34
N GLU A 193 -25.35 5.19 -27.22
CA GLU A 193 -24.30 6.05 -26.65
C GLU A 193 -23.12 6.19 -27.61
N LEU A 194 -22.70 5.11 -28.29
CA LEU A 194 -21.65 5.15 -29.31
C LEU A 194 -22.07 6.02 -30.50
N HIS A 195 -23.29 5.86 -31.02
CA HIS A 195 -23.80 6.64 -32.14
C HIS A 195 -23.91 8.13 -31.81
N THR A 196 -24.42 8.43 -30.61
CA THR A 196 -24.54 9.80 -30.09
C THR A 196 -23.16 10.44 -29.93
N ALA A 197 -22.18 9.70 -29.40
CA ALA A 197 -20.83 10.18 -29.22
C ALA A 197 -20.12 10.45 -30.56
N LEU A 198 -20.34 9.61 -31.58
CA LEU A 198 -19.84 9.84 -32.93
C LEU A 198 -20.44 11.12 -33.54
N SER A 199 -21.75 11.30 -33.41
CA SER A 199 -22.44 12.50 -33.92
C SER A 199 -21.94 13.77 -33.22
N ALA A 200 -21.75 13.70 -31.91
CA ALA A 200 -21.19 14.81 -31.13
C ALA A 200 -19.73 15.10 -31.53
N CYS A 201 -18.92 14.06 -31.76
CA CYS A 201 -17.54 14.22 -32.23
C CYS A 201 -17.49 14.94 -33.59
N VAL A 202 -18.39 14.60 -34.52
CA VAL A 202 -18.50 15.30 -35.81
C VAL A 202 -18.85 16.77 -35.63
N ALA A 203 -19.74 17.10 -34.70
CA ALA A 203 -20.08 18.50 -34.38
C ALA A 203 -18.85 19.26 -33.85
N GLU A 204 -18.09 18.65 -32.94
CA GLU A 204 -16.86 19.24 -32.39
C GLU A 204 -15.74 19.41 -33.43
N ILE A 205 -15.63 18.48 -34.39
CA ILE A 205 -14.72 18.62 -35.54
C ILE A 205 -15.11 19.85 -36.36
N ARG A 206 -16.41 20.04 -36.64
CA ARG A 206 -16.90 21.23 -37.38
C ARG A 206 -16.69 22.52 -36.59
N ALA A 207 -16.75 22.46 -35.27
CA ALA A 207 -16.45 23.58 -34.38
C ALA A 207 -14.93 23.88 -34.25
N GLY A 208 -14.06 23.09 -34.90
CA GLY A 208 -12.62 23.33 -34.92
C GLY A 208 -11.87 22.82 -33.68
N ARG A 209 -12.49 21.99 -32.84
CA ARG A 209 -11.87 21.48 -31.60
C ARG A 209 -10.65 20.59 -31.84
N PHE A 210 -10.60 19.93 -33.00
CA PHE A 210 -9.51 19.05 -33.39
C PHE A 210 -8.70 19.69 -34.53
N PRO A 211 -7.74 20.58 -34.23
CA PRO A 211 -6.90 21.17 -35.27
C PRO A 211 -6.15 20.08 -36.03
N GLU A 212 -6.04 20.26 -37.35
CA GLU A 212 -5.22 19.41 -38.21
C GLU A 212 -3.77 19.45 -37.71
N LYS A 213 -3.09 18.30 -37.76
CA LYS A 213 -1.65 18.27 -37.45
C LYS A 213 -0.94 19.10 -38.52
N THR A 214 -0.40 20.25 -38.15
CA THR A 214 0.58 20.97 -38.98
C THR A 214 1.72 20.00 -39.25
N LYS A 215 1.91 19.60 -40.51
CA LYS A 215 3.06 18.78 -40.91
C LYS A 215 4.33 19.55 -40.59
N ALA A 216 5.10 19.06 -39.61
CA ALA A 216 6.50 19.41 -39.42
C ALA A 216 7.35 18.51 -40.33
#